data_AF-A0A0K2TIU4-F1
#
_entry.id   AF-A0A0K2TIU4-F1
#
_cell.length_a   1.000
_cell.length_b   1.000
_cell.length_c   1.000
_cell.angle_alpha   90.00
_cell.angle_beta   90.00
_cell.angle_gamma   90.00
#
_symmetry.space_group_name_H-M   'P 1'
#
loop_
_entity.id
_entity.type
_entity.pdbx_description
1 polymer ?
#
loop_
_entity_poly.entity_id
_entity_poly.type
_entity_poly.pdbx_seq_one_letter_code
_entity_poly.pdbx_strand_id
1 'polypeptide(L)'
;NQRSVKEVFRKLRPTYGSHNRPSESTIRRIIEKFEETATCWDVLSSGRQHTACSVENIAAVAESVAEDREESIRHRSQQLGLSYATTWRILKKDLGLKSYKIQLVQELKPPDLLLRRVFSE
;
A
#
# COMPACT_ATOMS: atom_id res chain seq x y z
N ASN A 1 38.93 1.70 -17.42
CA ASN A 1 38.09 0.67 -16.77
C ASN A 1 37.61 -0.50 -17.63
N GLN A 2 37.78 -0.55 -18.97
CA GLN A 2 37.28 -1.69 -19.78
C GLN A 2 37.94 -3.06 -19.48
N ARG A 3 39.21 -3.08 -19.03
CA ARG A 3 39.93 -4.32 -18.69
C ARG A 3 39.35 -5.00 -17.44
N SER A 4 38.92 -4.21 -16.45
CA SER A 4 38.29 -4.69 -15.20
C SER A 4 36.98 -5.45 -15.47
N VAL A 5 36.11 -4.93 -16.34
CA VAL A 5 34.82 -5.57 -16.66
C VAL A 5 35.01 -6.96 -17.30
N LYS A 6 35.97 -7.09 -18.23
CA LYS A 6 36.27 -8.38 -18.89
C LYS A 6 36.84 -9.41 -17.93
N GLU A 7 37.67 -8.97 -16.97
CA GLU A 7 38.19 -9.84 -15.92
C GLU A 7 37.07 -10.36 -15.01
N VAL A 8 36.16 -9.48 -14.58
CA VAL A 8 34.97 -9.87 -13.80
C VAL A 8 34.10 -10.85 -14.61
N PHE A 9 33.82 -10.56 -15.87
CA PHE A 9 33.04 -11.44 -16.75
C PHE A 9 33.65 -12.85 -16.91
N ARG A 10 34.98 -12.95 -16.94
CA ARG A 10 35.70 -14.24 -16.96
C ARG A 10 35.63 -14.94 -15.61
N LYS A 11 35.83 -14.22 -14.51
CA LYS A 11 35.78 -14.74 -13.13
C LYS A 11 34.38 -15.22 -12.70
N LEU A 12 33.32 -14.70 -13.32
CA LEU A 12 31.94 -15.15 -13.08
C LEU A 12 31.57 -16.44 -13.83
N ARG A 13 32.43 -16.93 -14.75
CA ARG A 13 32.16 -18.15 -15.54
C ARG A 13 32.07 -19.43 -14.69
N PRO A 14 32.94 -19.66 -13.68
CA PRO A 14 32.85 -20.86 -12.84
C PRO A 14 31.60 -20.89 -11.96
N THR A 15 31.08 -19.73 -11.54
CA THR A 15 29.93 -19.64 -10.63
C THR A 15 28.58 -19.70 -11.36
N TYR A 16 28.44 -18.99 -12.48
CA TYR A 16 27.17 -18.91 -13.22
C TYR A 16 27.16 -19.80 -14.48
N GLY A 17 28.27 -20.41 -14.87
CA GLY A 17 28.40 -21.15 -16.12
C GLY A 17 28.53 -20.25 -17.35
N SER A 18 28.65 -20.87 -18.54
CA SER A 18 28.97 -20.15 -19.79
C SER A 18 27.83 -19.25 -20.28
N HIS A 19 26.57 -19.64 -20.04
CA HIS A 19 25.39 -19.00 -20.62
C HIS A 19 24.56 -18.19 -19.62
N ASN A 20 24.70 -18.43 -18.30
CA ASN A 20 23.88 -17.74 -17.29
C ASN A 20 24.62 -16.61 -16.55
N ARG A 21 25.87 -16.32 -16.93
CA ARG A 21 26.61 -15.18 -16.34
C ARG A 21 26.06 -13.84 -16.86
N PRO A 22 26.09 -12.79 -16.03
CA PRO A 22 25.68 -11.45 -16.46
C PRO A 22 26.48 -10.95 -17.67
N SER A 23 25.83 -10.22 -18.57
CA SER A 23 26.50 -9.58 -19.71
C SER A 23 27.51 -8.51 -19.25
N GLU A 24 28.50 -8.18 -20.08
CA GLU A 24 29.45 -7.09 -19.80
C GLU A 24 28.74 -5.76 -19.54
N SER A 25 27.63 -5.48 -20.25
CA SER A 25 26.79 -4.30 -20.01
C SER A 25 26.12 -4.30 -18.64
N THR A 26 25.63 -5.47 -18.19
CA THR A 26 25.04 -5.62 -16.86
C THR A 26 26.08 -5.42 -15.77
N ILE A 27 27.28 -5.98 -15.94
CA ILE A 27 28.40 -5.81 -15.00
C ILE A 27 28.78 -4.33 -14.90
N ARG A 28 28.87 -3.62 -16.04
CA ARG A 28 29.17 -2.19 -16.04
C ARG A 28 28.11 -1.39 -15.27
N ARG A 29 26.82 -1.64 -15.54
CA ARG A 29 25.71 -0.97 -14.83
C ARG A 29 25.74 -1.23 -13.32
N ILE A 30 26.12 -2.44 -12.91
CA ILE A 30 26.26 -2.78 -11.47
C ILE A 30 27.42 -2.01 -10.85
N ILE A 31 28.57 -1.93 -11.53
CA ILE A 31 29.73 -1.16 -11.05
C ILE A 31 29.38 0.33 -10.95
N GLU A 32 28.78 0.92 -11.98
CA GLU A 32 28.33 2.32 -11.97
C GLU A 32 27.38 2.59 -10.80
N LYS A 33 26.35 1.74 -10.63
CA LYS A 33 25.41 1.83 -9.52
C LYS A 33 26.09 1.74 -8.15
N PHE A 34 27.10 0.87 -8.02
CA PHE A 34 27.87 0.70 -6.79
C PHE A 34 28.80 1.89 -6.53
N GLU A 35 29.46 2.43 -7.55
CA GLU A 35 30.29 3.64 -7.44
C GLU A 35 29.46 4.87 -7.03
N GLU A 36 28.22 4.98 -7.52
CA GLU A 36 27.31 6.09 -7.20
C GLU A 36 26.66 5.96 -5.81
N THR A 37 26.06 4.80 -5.50
CA THR A 37 25.18 4.63 -4.32
C THR A 37 25.82 3.78 -3.21
N ALA A 38 27.05 3.29 -3.41
CA ALA A 38 27.75 2.33 -2.54
C ALA A 38 26.95 1.04 -2.23
N THR A 39 25.89 0.77 -3.00
CA THR A 39 24.97 -0.34 -2.78
C THR A 39 24.49 -0.91 -4.11
N CYS A 40 24.22 -2.22 -4.12
CA CYS A 40 23.68 -2.91 -5.29
C CYS A 40 22.16 -3.14 -5.18
N TRP A 41 21.51 -2.68 -4.10
CA TRP A 41 20.08 -2.90 -3.82
C TRP A 41 19.18 -2.41 -4.92
N ASP A 42 18.14 -3.18 -5.26
CA ASP A 42 17.17 -2.77 -6.26
C ASP A 42 16.50 -1.45 -5.87
N VAL A 43 16.45 -0.53 -6.85
CA VAL A 43 15.73 0.72 -6.69
C VAL A 43 14.26 0.41 -6.80
N LEU A 44 13.48 0.85 -5.82
CA LEU A 44 12.03 0.68 -5.84
C LEU A 44 11.48 1.38 -7.09
N SER A 45 10.89 0.61 -8.01
CA SER A 45 10.22 1.18 -9.16
C SER A 45 8.98 1.93 -8.70
N SER A 46 8.73 3.11 -9.27
CA SER A 46 7.52 3.91 -9.00
C SER A 46 6.22 3.21 -9.42
N GLY A 47 6.32 2.08 -10.13
CA GLY A 47 5.19 1.25 -10.50
C GLY A 47 4.16 1.98 -11.37
N ARG A 48 2.98 1.36 -11.54
CA ARG A 48 1.87 2.00 -12.26
C ARG A 48 1.19 3.01 -11.32
N GLN A 49 1.05 4.25 -11.75
CA GLN A 49 0.32 5.26 -10.99
C GLN A 49 -1.15 4.87 -10.79
N HIS A 50 -1.64 5.05 -9.57
CA HIS A 50 -3.03 4.77 -9.20
C HIS A 50 -3.90 6.03 -9.39
N THR A 51 -4.25 6.35 -10.63
CA THR A 51 -5.02 7.57 -10.98
C THR A 51 -6.35 7.68 -10.24
N ALA A 52 -7.05 6.56 -10.02
CA ALA A 52 -8.34 6.54 -9.33
C ALA A 52 -8.24 6.72 -7.80
N CYS A 53 -7.04 6.58 -7.23
CA CYS A 53 -6.74 6.75 -5.81
C CYS A 53 -5.93 8.04 -5.61
N SER A 54 -6.39 9.12 -6.23
CA SER A 54 -5.81 10.45 -6.05
C SER A 54 -5.99 10.93 -4.61
N VAL A 55 -5.15 11.87 -4.19
CA VAL A 55 -5.24 12.50 -2.86
C VAL A 55 -6.62 13.11 -2.63
N GLU A 56 -7.22 13.69 -3.66
CA GLU A 56 -8.58 14.24 -3.66
C GLU A 56 -9.64 13.17 -3.37
N ASN A 57 -9.58 12.03 -4.07
CA ASN A 57 -10.53 10.94 -3.85
C ASN A 57 -10.36 10.31 -2.46
N ILE A 58 -9.13 10.22 -1.96
CA ILE A 58 -8.86 9.74 -0.60
C ILE A 58 -9.50 10.68 0.42
N ALA A 59 -9.33 11.99 0.25
CA ALA A 59 -9.92 13.01 1.12
C ALA A 59 -11.45 12.95 1.09
N ALA A 60 -12.06 12.87 -0.10
CA ALA A 60 -13.52 12.79 -0.25
C ALA A 60 -14.11 11.53 0.41
N VAL A 61 -13.44 10.38 0.26
CA VAL A 61 -13.87 9.15 0.95
C VAL A 61 -13.69 9.28 2.47
N ALA A 62 -12.62 9.92 2.94
CA ALA A 62 -12.38 10.13 4.36
C ALA A 62 -13.44 11.03 5.00
N GLU A 63 -13.79 12.14 4.36
CA GLU A 63 -14.83 13.07 4.79
C GLU A 63 -16.20 12.38 4.84
N SER A 64 -16.54 11.64 3.79
CA SER A 64 -17.78 10.87 3.73
C SER A 64 -17.87 9.87 4.89
N VAL A 65 -16.77 9.20 5.27
CA VAL A 65 -16.75 8.25 6.41
C VAL A 65 -16.87 8.96 7.76
N ALA A 66 -16.36 10.18 7.86
CA ALA A 66 -16.48 10.99 9.07
C ALA A 66 -17.93 11.46 9.29
N GLU A 67 -18.65 11.76 8.21
CA GLU A 67 -20.06 12.16 8.24
C GLU A 67 -20.97 10.98 8.62
N ASP A 68 -20.87 9.87 7.89
CA ASP A 68 -21.63 8.66 8.18
C ASP A 68 -20.75 7.41 8.07
N ARG A 69 -20.53 6.75 9.20
CA ARG A 69 -19.74 5.53 9.29
C ARG A 69 -20.51 4.26 8.93
N GLU A 70 -21.84 4.28 9.06
CA GLU A 70 -22.69 3.12 8.83
C GLU A 70 -23.03 2.91 7.35
N GLU A 71 -22.83 3.97 6.55
CA GLU A 71 -23.08 3.93 5.12
C GLU A 71 -22.25 2.85 4.39
N SER A 72 -22.97 2.06 3.58
CA SER A 72 -22.37 0.97 2.81
C SER A 72 -21.39 1.46 1.75
N ILE A 73 -20.36 0.65 1.47
CA ILE A 73 -19.35 0.96 0.44
C ILE A 73 -19.98 1.18 -0.93
N ARG A 74 -21.06 0.45 -1.26
CA ARG A 74 -21.76 0.60 -2.55
C ARG A 74 -22.42 1.97 -2.67
N HIS A 75 -23.16 2.38 -1.64
CA HIS A 75 -23.85 3.66 -1.64
C HIS A 75 -22.84 4.83 -1.70
N ARG A 76 -21.81 4.77 -0.86
CA ARG A 76 -20.71 5.73 -0.86
C ARG A 76 -20.02 5.84 -2.22
N SER A 77 -19.76 4.70 -2.87
CA SER A 77 -19.14 4.69 -4.19
C SER A 77 -20.02 5.36 -5.25
N GLN A 78 -21.34 5.19 -5.15
CA GLN A 78 -22.30 5.81 -6.07
C GLN A 78 -22.38 7.33 -5.86
N GLN A 79 -22.41 7.80 -4.62
CA GLN A 79 -22.40 9.23 -4.31
C GLN A 79 -21.13 9.94 -4.78
N LEU A 80 -19.98 9.31 -4.56
CA LEU A 80 -18.67 9.88 -4.91
C LEU A 80 -18.29 9.66 -6.40
N GLY A 81 -19.13 8.96 -7.17
CA GLY A 81 -18.83 8.63 -8.57
C GLY A 81 -17.62 7.71 -8.76
N LEU A 82 -17.25 6.96 -7.72
CA LEU A 82 -16.11 6.05 -7.72
C LEU A 82 -16.56 4.61 -7.99
N SER A 83 -15.65 3.78 -8.47
CA SER A 83 -15.93 2.34 -8.51
C SER A 83 -15.99 1.76 -7.10
N TYR A 84 -16.76 0.69 -6.93
CA TYR A 84 -16.80 -0.06 -5.67
C TYR A 84 -15.38 -0.52 -5.23
N ALA A 85 -14.60 -1.03 -6.18
CA ALA A 85 -13.26 -1.57 -5.90
C ALA A 85 -12.26 -0.49 -5.46
N THR A 86 -12.32 0.71 -6.07
CA THR A 86 -11.47 1.84 -5.69
C THR A 86 -11.84 2.35 -4.31
N THR A 87 -13.13 2.53 -4.04
CA THR A 87 -13.64 2.96 -2.72
C THR A 87 -13.21 1.97 -1.63
N TRP A 88 -13.38 0.66 -1.87
CA TRP A 88 -12.93 -0.38 -0.95
C TRP A 88 -11.41 -0.36 -0.70
N ARG A 89 -10.60 -0.15 -1.74
CA ARG A 89 -9.14 -0.04 -1.60
C ARG A 89 -8.75 1.17 -0.74
N ILE A 90 -9.35 2.33 -0.99
CA ILE A 90 -9.12 3.55 -0.20
C ILE A 90 -9.44 3.30 1.27
N LEU A 91 -10.63 2.75 1.56
CA LEU A 91 -11.03 2.41 2.92
C LEU A 91 -10.05 1.44 3.60
N LYS A 92 -9.55 0.44 2.87
CA LYS A 92 -8.76 -0.65 3.45
C LYS A 92 -7.25 -0.37 3.53
N LYS A 93 -6.68 0.27 2.52
CA LYS A 93 -5.23 0.45 2.34
C LYS A 93 -4.79 1.84 2.77
N ASP A 94 -5.49 2.87 2.35
CA ASP A 94 -5.10 4.26 2.60
C ASP A 94 -5.61 4.74 3.96
N LEU A 95 -6.87 4.48 4.29
CA LEU A 95 -7.48 4.85 5.57
C LEU A 95 -7.29 3.78 6.66
N GLY A 96 -6.85 2.57 6.29
CA GLY A 96 -6.58 1.49 7.25
C GLY A 96 -7.80 1.01 8.05
N LEU A 97 -9.02 1.29 7.57
CA LEU A 97 -10.25 0.97 8.28
C LEU A 97 -10.48 -0.54 8.33
N LYS A 98 -11.08 -0.98 9.43
CA LYS A 98 -11.53 -2.35 9.64
C LYS A 98 -13.04 -2.40 9.47
N SER A 99 -13.54 -3.53 8.97
CA SER A 99 -14.98 -3.79 8.92
C SER A 99 -15.57 -3.61 10.31
N TYR A 100 -16.66 -2.86 10.40
CA TYR A 100 -17.40 -2.71 11.65
C TYR A 100 -17.92 -4.08 12.09
N LYS A 101 -17.83 -4.36 13.40
CA LYS A 101 -18.42 -5.53 14.02
C LYS A 101 -19.77 -5.10 14.59
N ILE A 102 -20.86 -5.66 14.06
CA ILE A 102 -22.22 -5.40 14.55
C ILE A 102 -22.26 -5.76 16.04
N GLN A 103 -22.54 -4.77 16.89
CA GLN A 103 -22.80 -4.97 18.29
C GLN A 103 -24.32 -5.05 18.48
N LEU A 104 -24.82 -6.22 18.84
CA LEU A 104 -26.22 -6.37 19.24
C LEU A 104 -26.30 -6.03 20.72
N VAL A 105 -26.98 -4.94 21.04
CA VAL A 105 -27.14 -4.44 22.42
C VAL A 105 -28.63 -4.27 22.69
N GLN A 106 -29.03 -4.47 23.95
CA GLN A 106 -30.40 -4.18 24.37
C GLN A 106 -30.68 -2.68 24.28
N GLU A 107 -31.83 -2.32 23.72
CA GLU A 107 -32.29 -0.93 23.65
C GLU A 107 -32.32 -0.31 25.05
N LEU A 108 -31.73 0.88 25.17
CA LEU A 108 -31.70 1.66 26.39
C LEU A 108 -32.95 2.54 26.47
N LYS A 109 -33.80 2.30 27.48
CA LYS A 109 -34.91 3.21 27.76
C LYS A 109 -34.42 4.41 28.57
N PRO A 110 -35.11 5.57 28.51
CA PRO A 110 -34.71 6.77 29.27
C PRO A 110 -34.39 6.55 30.76
N PRO A 111 -35.17 5.75 31.54
CA PRO A 111 -34.83 5.51 32.95
C PRO A 111 -33.57 4.64 33.14
N ASP A 112 -33.20 3.81 32.16
CA ASP A 112 -32.10 2.85 32.28
C ASP A 112 -30.74 3.55 32.40
N LEU A 113 -30.60 4.76 31.84
CA LEU A 113 -29.36 5.54 31.91
C LEU A 113 -28.98 5.88 33.36
N LEU A 114 -29.95 6.32 34.16
CA LEU A 114 -29.73 6.66 35.57
C LEU A 114 -29.43 5.41 36.40
N LEU A 115 -30.22 4.35 36.19
CA LEU A 115 -30.07 3.09 36.93
C LEU A 115 -28.72 2.42 36.67
N ARG A 116 -28.25 2.41 35.42
CA ARG A 116 -26.94 1.83 35.08
C ARG A 116 -25.78 2.61 35.70
N ARG A 117 -25.89 3.94 35.77
CA ARG A 117 -24.86 4.78 36.40
C ARG A 117 -24.75 4.48 37.89
N VAL A 118 -25.88 4.40 38.60
CA VAL A 118 -25.92 4.05 40.02
C VAL A 118 -25.43 2.62 40.27
N PHE A 119 -25.75 1.66 39.39
CA PHE A 119 -25.29 0.27 39.53
C PHE A 119 -23.75 0.12 39.34
N SER A 120 -23.13 1.01 38.57
CA SER A 120 -21.68 0.96 38.30
C SER A 120 -20.81 1.64 39.36
N GLU A 121 -21.41 2.48 40.22
CA GLU A 121 -20.76 3.11 41.38
C GLU A 121 -20.79 2.20 42.60
#